data_AF-A0A2C1YYL4-F1
#
_entry.id   AF-A0A2C1YYL4-F1
#
_cell.length_a   1.000
_cell.length_b   1.000
_cell.length_c   1.000
_cell.angle_alpha   90.00
_cell.angle_beta   90.00
_cell.angle_gamma   90.00
#
_symmetry.space_group_name_H-M   'P 1'
#
loop_
_entity.id
_entity.type
_entity.pdbx_description
1 polymer ?
#
loop_
_entity_poly.entity_id
_entity_poly.type
_entity_poly.pdbx_seq_one_letter_code
_entity_poly.pdbx_strand_id
1 'polypeptide(L)' 'MDIEPIVLGPFELRVYIENLREELIEIGQKMGFSHQLTIQASVKLDYFLNEYTKVHDNCINFQ' A
#
# COMPACT_ATOMS: atom_id res chain seq x y z
N MET A 1 -12.47 10.00 4.92
CA MET A 1 -11.01 9.97 5.10
C MET A 1 -10.45 10.75 3.95
N ASP A 2 -10.03 11.98 4.22
CA ASP A 2 -9.35 12.81 3.23
C ASP A 2 -7.92 12.29 3.11
N ILE A 3 -7.62 11.62 2.01
CA ILE A 3 -6.28 11.12 1.71
C ILE A 3 -5.53 12.30 1.10
N GLU A 4 -4.74 13.00 1.91
CA GLU A 4 -3.80 13.98 1.38
C GLU A 4 -2.89 13.30 0.34
N PRO A 5 -2.65 13.92 -0.83
CA PRO A 5 -1.87 13.30 -1.89
C PRO A 5 -0.39 13.26 -1.48
N ILE A 6 0.06 12.09 -1.01
CA ILE A 6 1.47 11.84 -0.75
C ILE A 6 2.14 11.55 -2.08
N VAL A 7 2.95 12.49 -2.58
CA VAL A 7 3.80 12.25 -3.76
C VAL A 7 5.06 11.52 -3.29
N LEU A 8 5.02 10.19 -3.34
CA LEU A 8 6.18 9.34 -3.06
C LEU A 8 6.96 9.07 -4.35
N GLY A 9 8.29 9.18 -4.30
CA GLY A 9 9.14 8.65 -5.37
C GLY A 9 9.12 7.12 -5.39
N PRO A 10 9.64 6.46 -6.45
CA PRO A 10 9.55 5.00 -6.60
C PRO A 10 10.19 4.23 -5.44
N PHE A 11 11.30 4.75 -4.89
CA PHE A 11 11.97 4.14 -3.75
C PHE A 11 11.15 4.31 -2.47
N GLU A 12 10.69 5.52 -2.19
CA GLU A 12 9.88 5.83 -1.02
C GLU A 12 8.56 5.07 -1.04
N LEU A 13 7.94 4.93 -2.21
CA LEU A 13 6.71 4.16 -2.40
C LEU A 13 6.92 2.68 -2.08
N ARG A 14 8.04 2.10 -2.51
CA ARG A 14 8.39 0.71 -2.16
C ARG A 14 8.57 0.54 -0.65
N VAL A 15 9.32 1.43 0.00
CA VAL A 15 9.52 1.38 1.46
C VAL A 15 8.18 1.53 2.19
N TYR A 16 7.33 2.44 1.72
CA TYR A 16 6.02 2.66 2.30
C TYR A 16 5.10 1.42 2.20
N ILE A 17 5.13 0.73 1.06
CA ILE A 17 4.40 -0.53 0.86
C ILE A 17 4.86 -1.59 1.86
N GLU A 18 6.17 -1.75 2.09
CA GLU A 18 6.66 -2.72 3.09
C GLU A 18 6.19 -2.37 4.51
N ASN A 19 6.21 -1.09 4.89
CA ASN A 19 5.67 -0.65 6.18
C ASN A 19 4.17 -0.97 6.31
N LEU A 20 3.38 -0.76 5.25
CA LEU A 20 1.96 -1.10 5.24
C LEU A 20 1.71 -2.61 5.35
N ARG A 21 2.61 -3.44 4.79
CA ARG A 21 2.54 -4.90 4.92
C ARG A 21 2.77 -5.33 6.37
N GLU A 22 3.79 -4.78 7.02
CA GLU A 22 4.07 -5.03 8.43
C GLU A 22 2.88 -4.61 9.31
N GLU A 23 2.34 -3.40 9.09
CA GLU A 23 1.15 -2.90 9.80
C GLU A 23 -0.06 -3.84 9.62
N LEU A 24 -0.34 -4.27 8.38
CA LEU A 24 -1.44 -5.19 8.10
C LEU A 24 -1.30 -6.52 8.85
N ILE A 25 -0.09 -7.10 8.85
CA ILE A 25 0.21 -8.35 9.55
C ILE A 25 0.02 -8.17 11.05
N GLU A 26 0.56 -7.09 11.62
CA GLU A 26 0.42 -6.81 13.05
C GLU A 26 -1.05 -6.64 13.47
N ILE A 27 -1.83 -5.86 12.73
CA ILE A 27 -3.26 -5.65 13.03
C ILE A 27 -4.01 -6.98 12.85
N GLY A 28 -3.72 -7.74 11.80
CA GLY A 28 -4.34 -9.04 11.56
C GLY A 28 -4.04 -10.07 12.65
N GLN A 29 -2.82 -10.09 13.19
CA GLN A 29 -2.45 -10.95 14.30
C GLN A 29 -3.11 -10.53 15.62
N LYS A 30 -3.26 -9.23 15.87
CA LYS A 30 -3.84 -8.68 17.12
C LYS A 30 -5.38 -8.74 17.13
N MET A 31 -6.02 -8.45 16.00
CA MET A 31 -7.47 -8.21 15.90
C MET A 31 -8.20 -9.28 15.07
N GLY A 32 -7.48 -10.09 14.29
CA GLY A 32 -8.02 -11.01 13.30
C GLY A 32 -8.15 -10.40 11.90
N PHE A 33 -8.04 -11.22 10.86
CA PHE A 33 -8.08 -10.75 9.47
C PHE A 33 -9.44 -10.25 9.00
N SER A 34 -10.52 -10.70 9.63
CA SER A 34 -11.89 -10.24 9.35
C SER A 34 -12.25 -8.95 10.08
N HIS A 35 -11.39 -8.45 10.96
CA HIS A 35 -11.65 -7.22 11.71
C HIS A 35 -11.61 -6.00 10.77
N GLN A 36 -12.50 -5.05 10.99
CA GLN A 36 -12.65 -3.88 10.10
C GLN A 36 -11.34 -3.10 9.91
N LEU A 37 -10.53 -2.96 10.96
CA LEU A 37 -9.23 -2.29 10.88
C LEU A 37 -8.25 -3.04 9.96
N THR A 38 -8.22 -4.38 10.03
CA THR A 38 -7.38 -5.20 9.15
C THR A 38 -7.82 -5.07 7.69
N ILE A 39 -9.14 -5.02 7.46
CA ILE A 39 -9.71 -4.79 6.12
C ILE A 39 -9.31 -3.41 5.60
N GLN A 40 -9.39 -2.36 6.42
CA GLN A 40 -8.99 -1.01 6.03
C GLN A 40 -7.49 -0.93 5.71
N ALA A 41 -6.64 -1.55 6.52
CA ALA A 41 -5.21 -1.66 6.25
C ALA A 41 -4.93 -2.40 4.93
N SER A 42 -5.68 -3.48 4.64
CA SER A 42 -5.56 -4.23 3.38
C SER A 42 -5.93 -3.37 2.18
N VAL A 43 -7.07 -2.65 2.23
CA VAL A 43 -7.51 -1.76 1.15
C VAL A 43 -6.49 -0.64 0.89
N LYS A 44 -5.90 -0.09 1.96
CA LYS A 44 -4.84 0.91 1.84
C LYS A 44 -3.59 0.33 1.18
N LEU A 45 -3.15 -0.85 1.59
CA LEU A 45 -2.02 -1.54 0.97
C LEU A 45 -2.26 -1.80 -0.52
N ASP A 46 -3.44 -2.29 -0.89
CA ASP A 46 -3.82 -2.56 -2.28
C ASP A 46 -3.78 -1.30 -3.14
N TYR A 47 -4.21 -0.16 -2.60
CA TYR A 47 -4.10 1.13 -3.28
C TYR A 47 -2.65 1.47 -3.65
N PHE A 48 -1.73 1.40 -2.69
CA PHE A 48 -0.32 1.74 -2.96
C PHE A 48 0.39 0.71 -3.83
N LEU A 49 0.04 -0.57 -3.73
CA LEU A 49 0.51 -1.60 -4.67
C LEU A 49 0.08 -1.26 -6.10
N ASN A 50 -1.16 -0.85 -6.30
CA ASN A 50 -1.66 -0.46 -7.61
C ASN A 50 -0.95 0.80 -8.15
N GLU A 51 -0.74 1.81 -7.31
CA GLU A 51 0.05 3.00 -7.71
C GLU A 51 1.48 2.63 -8.08
N TYR A 52 2.12 1.72 -7.33
CA TYR A 52 3.47 1.24 -7.66
C TYR A 52 3.50 0.50 -9.00
N THR A 53 2.53 -0.38 -9.26
CA THR A 53 2.37 -1.09 -10.53
C THR A 53 2.20 -0.10 -11.69
N LYS A 54 1.34 0.92 -11.55
CA LYS A 54 1.17 1.94 -12.59
C LYS A 54 2.46 2.69 -12.90
N VAL A 55 3.23 3.07 -11.88
CA VAL A 55 4.52 3.75 -12.08
C VAL A 55 5.50 2.84 -12.82
N HIS A 56 5.53 1.55 -12.48
CA HIS A 56 6.41 0.57 -13.13
C HIS A 56 5.98 0.20 -14.55
N ASP A 57 4.70 -0.06 -14.79
CA ASP A 57 4.16 -0.42 -16.10
C ASP A 57 4.25 0.74 -17.10
N ASN A 58 4.07 1.98 -16.63
CA ASN A 58 4.33 3.15 -17.46
C ASN A 58 5.81 3.30 -17.84
N CYS A 59 6.76 2.79 -17.04
CA CYS A 59 8.17 2.75 -17.46
C CYS A 59 8.47 1.67 -18.52
N ILE A 60 7.70 0.58 -18.56
CA ILE A 60 7.92 -0.50 -19.54
C ILE A 60 7.35 -0.13 -20.93
N ASN A 61 6.30 0.69 -20.99
CA ASN A 61 5.66 1.08 -22.26
C ASN A 61 6.40 2.18 -23.06
N PHE A 62 7.56 2.66 -22.59
CA PHE A 62 8.42 3.61 -23.31
C PHE A 62 9.72 2.97 -23.88
N GLN A 63 9.82 1.64 -23.92
CA GLN A 63 10.89 0.90 -24.63
C GLN A 63 10.40 0.34 -25.95
#